data_AF-A0A7X9DH31-F1
#
_entry.id   AF-A0A7X9DH31-F1
#
_cell.length_a   1.000
_cell.length_b   1.000
_cell.length_c   1.000
_cell.angle_alpha   90.00
_cell.angle_beta   90.00
_cell.angle_gamma   90.00
#
_symmetry.space_group_name_H-M   'P 1'
#
loop_
_entity.id
_entity.type
_entity.pdbx_description
1 polymer ?
#
loop_
_entity_poly.entity_id
_entity_poly.type
_entity_poly.pdbx_seq_one_letter_code
_entity_poly.pdbx_strand_id
1 'polypeptide(L)'
;MDYVGHIIRPPSEAYSMIIQVTVGCSHNMCTFCGTYKGRKFYIKDLKQIKRDIDEASRYHFKRVFLTDGDVLILPTQTLLEIISYIKSKNPHIERIGVYGNTKAILKKSLSELQELNAAGLGIVYQGIESG
;
A
#
# COMPACT_ATOMS: atom_id res chain seq x y z
N MET A 1 7.69 3.64 -14.04
CA MET A 1 7.38 3.05 -12.73
C MET A 1 8.49 2.07 -12.40
N ASP A 2 9.11 2.22 -11.23
CA ASP A 2 10.19 1.33 -10.76
C ASP A 2 9.64 0.13 -9.98
N TYR A 3 9.03 -0.83 -10.67
CA TYR A 3 8.49 -2.02 -10.00
C TYR A 3 9.55 -3.10 -9.78
N VAL A 4 9.54 -3.70 -8.59
CA VAL A 4 10.42 -4.81 -8.21
C VAL A 4 9.60 -6.08 -8.05
N GLY A 5 9.91 -7.08 -8.87
CA GLY A 5 9.28 -8.41 -8.79
C GLY A 5 7.84 -8.44 -9.32
N HIS A 6 7.03 -9.34 -8.79
CA HIS A 6 5.64 -9.52 -9.21
C HIS A 6 4.73 -8.60 -8.41
N ILE A 7 4.02 -7.72 -9.11
CA ILE A 7 3.02 -6.85 -8.50
C ILE A 7 1.68 -7.57 -8.46
N ILE A 8 1.22 -7.90 -7.26
CA ILE A 8 -0.09 -8.50 -7.03
C ILE A 8 -1.06 -7.43 -6.55
N ARG A 9 -2.29 -7.47 -7.07
CA ARG A 9 -3.39 -6.62 -6.63
C ARG A 9 -4.70 -7.41 -6.60
N PRO A 10 -5.65 -7.06 -5.73
CA PRO A 10 -6.99 -7.65 -5.76
C PRO A 10 -7.71 -7.29 -7.08
N PRO A 11 -8.64 -8.14 -7.57
CA PRO A 11 -9.43 -7.82 -8.76
C PRO A 11 -10.20 -6.50 -8.64
N SER A 12 -10.64 -6.13 -7.42
CA SER A 12 -11.32 -4.86 -7.17
C SER A 12 -10.44 -3.63 -7.39
N GLU A 13 -9.10 -3.78 -7.43
CA GLU A 13 -8.12 -2.71 -7.67
C GLU A 13 -7.63 -2.69 -9.14
N ALA A 14 -8.30 -3.39 -10.07
CA ALA A 14 -7.89 -3.50 -11.47
C ALA A 14 -7.71 -2.15 -12.20
N TYR A 15 -8.48 -1.13 -11.81
CA TYR A 15 -8.46 0.22 -12.41
C TYR A 15 -7.85 1.28 -11.49
N SER A 16 -7.14 0.85 -10.45
CA SER A 16 -6.49 1.76 -9.51
C SER A 16 -5.08 2.12 -10.00
N MET A 17 -4.64 3.33 -9.64
CA MET A 17 -3.23 3.72 -9.74
C MET A 17 -2.44 2.79 -8.83
N ILE A 18 -1.55 1.98 -9.38
CA ILE A 18 -0.75 1.04 -8.60
C ILE A 18 0.56 1.72 -8.23
N ILE A 19 0.87 1.84 -6.94
CA ILE A 19 2.13 2.42 -6.47
C ILE A 19 2.78 1.41 -5.53
N GLN A 20 3.93 0.86 -5.90
CA GLN A 20 4.68 -0.03 -5.01
C GLN A 20 5.41 0.83 -3.98
N VAL A 21 5.13 0.59 -2.70
CA VAL A 21 5.72 1.36 -1.58
C VAL A 21 6.63 0.51 -0.71
N THR A 22 6.40 -0.80 -0.69
CA THR A 22 7.26 -1.80 -0.06
C THR A 22 7.65 -2.85 -1.10
N VAL A 23 8.66 -3.65 -0.76
CA VAL A 23 9.03 -4.84 -1.53
C VAL A 23 9.01 -6.02 -0.58
N GLY A 24 8.24 -7.06 -0.92
CA GLY A 24 8.01 -8.23 -0.06
C GLY A 24 6.94 -8.01 1.01
N CYS A 25 6.83 -8.99 1.91
CA CYS A 25 5.88 -8.96 3.03
C CYS A 25 6.61 -8.88 4.38
N SER A 26 6.10 -8.10 5.33
CA SER A 26 6.71 -7.99 6.68
C SER A 26 6.59 -9.29 7.50
N HIS A 27 5.67 -10.19 7.12
CA HIS A 27 5.48 -11.48 7.77
C HIS A 27 6.30 -12.59 7.11
N ASN A 28 6.20 -12.75 5.79
CA ASN A 28 6.95 -13.69 4.93
C ASN A 28 7.17 -15.14 5.45
N MET A 29 6.25 -15.67 6.28
CA MET A 29 6.34 -17.02 6.84
C MET A 29 5.16 -17.93 6.46
N CYS A 30 4.21 -17.43 5.66
CA CYS A 30 3.09 -18.24 5.17
C CYS A 30 3.60 -19.44 4.35
N THR A 31 3.18 -20.65 4.72
CA THR A 31 3.63 -21.88 4.08
C THR A 31 3.19 -21.98 2.61
N PHE A 32 1.99 -21.45 2.31
CA PHE A 32 1.34 -21.46 1.00
C PHE A 32 1.74 -20.27 0.10
N CYS A 33 2.32 -19.19 0.64
CA CYS A 33 2.63 -18.00 -0.15
C CYS A 33 3.90 -18.23 -1.00
N GLY A 34 3.74 -18.26 -2.33
CA GLY A 34 4.87 -18.30 -3.27
C GLY A 34 5.41 -16.91 -3.64
N THR A 35 4.63 -15.85 -3.47
CA THR A 35 4.92 -14.52 -4.02
C THR A 35 6.15 -13.84 -3.42
N TYR A 36 6.26 -13.86 -2.08
CA TYR A 36 7.26 -13.07 -1.35
C TYR A 36 8.39 -13.93 -0.76
N LYS A 37 8.34 -15.26 -0.93
CA LYS A 37 9.37 -16.17 -0.42
C LYS A 37 10.74 -15.81 -0.98
N GLY A 38 11.75 -15.81 -0.11
CA GLY A 38 13.13 -15.45 -0.47
C GLY A 38 13.37 -13.95 -0.72
N ARG A 39 12.33 -13.10 -0.64
CA ARG A 39 12.50 -11.64 -0.72
C ARG A 39 12.65 -11.04 0.67
N LYS A 40 13.70 -10.22 0.86
CA LYS A 40 13.86 -9.40 2.05
C LYS A 40 12.86 -8.25 2.00
N PHE A 41 12.09 -8.08 3.07
CA PHE A 41 11.18 -6.95 3.19
C PHE A 41 11.95 -5.63 3.33
N TYR A 42 11.58 -4.63 2.54
CA TYR A 42 12.05 -3.25 2.73
C TYR A 42 11.02 -2.24 2.24
N ILE A 43 11.16 -1.00 2.73
CA ILE A 43 10.37 0.15 2.28
C ILE A 43 11.16 0.83 1.17
N LYS A 44 10.52 1.16 0.04
CA LYS A 44 11.17 1.91 -1.03
C LYS A 44 11.55 3.31 -0.54
N ASP A 45 12.62 3.86 -1.11
CA ASP A 45 13.00 5.25 -0.84
C ASP A 45 11.85 6.19 -1.21
N LEU A 46 11.57 7.14 -0.31
CA LEU A 46 10.42 8.02 -0.47
C LEU A 46 10.53 8.92 -1.70
N LYS A 47 11.74 9.28 -2.14
CA LYS A 47 11.93 10.03 -3.39
C LYS A 47 11.56 9.16 -4.60
N GLN A 48 11.88 7.86 -4.56
CA GLN A 48 11.45 6.94 -5.61
C GLN A 48 9.93 6.78 -5.62
N ILE A 49 9.29 6.62 -4.45
CA ILE A 49 7.81 6.56 -4.35
C ILE A 49 7.18 7.82 -4.93
N LYS A 50 7.69 9.01 -4.60
CA LYS A 50 7.19 10.29 -5.15
C LYS A 50 7.37 10.38 -6.66
N ARG A 51 8.51 9.92 -7.22
CA ARG A 51 8.71 9.81 -8.68
C ARG A 51 7.71 8.89 -9.35
N ASP A 52 7.47 7.72 -8.76
CA ASP A 52 6.48 6.75 -9.26
C ASP A 52 5.06 7.37 -9.24
N ILE A 53 4.70 8.10 -8.19
CA ILE A 53 3.44 8.85 -8.13
C ILE A 53 3.37 9.92 -9.22
N ASP A 54 4.43 10.73 -9.41
CA ASP A 54 4.46 11.78 -10.44
C ASP A 54 4.30 11.21 -11.85
N GLU A 55 4.96 10.08 -12.14
CA GLU A 55 4.83 9.39 -13.43
C GLU A 55 3.40 8.87 -13.66
N ALA A 56 2.82 8.22 -12.65
CA ALA A 56 1.48 7.66 -12.75
C ALA A 56 0.38 8.73 -12.82
N SER A 57 0.60 9.89 -12.19
CA SER A 57 -0.34 11.04 -12.19
C SER A 57 -0.56 11.67 -13.58
N ARG A 58 0.19 11.23 -14.60
CA ARG A 58 -0.05 11.59 -16.00
C ARG A 58 -1.34 10.99 -16.56
N TYR A 59 -1.90 9.99 -15.88
CA TYR A 59 -3.14 9.33 -16.24
C TYR A 59 -4.23 9.62 -15.21
N HIS A 60 -5.49 9.52 -15.63
CA HIS A 60 -6.62 9.75 -14.75
C HIS A 60 -7.03 8.47 -14.01
N PHE A 61 -7.00 8.53 -12.68
CA PHE A 61 -7.47 7.46 -11.81
C PHE A 61 -8.45 8.02 -10.78
N LYS A 62 -9.41 7.18 -10.36
CA LYS A 62 -10.30 7.48 -9.22
C LYS A 62 -9.82 6.88 -7.91
N ARG A 63 -8.92 5.90 -7.97
CA ARG A 63 -8.49 5.10 -6.81
C ARG A 63 -7.00 4.83 -6.88
N VAL A 64 -6.37 4.66 -5.73
CA VAL A 64 -4.96 4.26 -5.62
C VAL A 64 -4.86 2.98 -4.81
N PHE A 65 -3.99 2.09 -5.24
CA PHE A 65 -3.61 0.91 -4.49
C PHE A 65 -2.11 0.98 -4.18
N LEU A 66 -1.78 1.16 -2.89
CA LEU A 66 -0.40 1.03 -2.44
C LEU A 66 -0.11 -0.45 -2.26
N THR A 67 0.82 -0.96 -3.05
CA THR A 67 1.00 -2.40 -3.23
C THR A 67 2.27 -2.93 -2.56
N ASP A 68 2.33 -4.25 -2.61
CA ASP A 68 3.19 -5.25 -1.97
C ASP A 68 2.66 -5.77 -0.62
N GLY A 69 3.33 -6.78 -0.06
CA GLY A 69 2.72 -7.80 0.79
C GLY A 69 2.25 -7.37 2.18
N ASP A 70 2.65 -6.18 2.65
CA ASP A 70 2.13 -5.58 3.88
C ASP A 70 2.52 -4.10 3.95
N VAL A 71 1.66 -3.23 3.45
CA VAL A 71 1.93 -1.78 3.41
C VAL A 71 1.52 -1.11 4.72
N LEU A 72 0.47 -1.61 5.38
CA LEU A 72 -0.04 -1.02 6.63
C LEU A 72 0.99 -1.02 7.78
N ILE A 73 2.03 -1.86 7.69
CA ILE A 73 3.12 -1.94 8.67
C ILE A 73 3.99 -0.67 8.74
N LEU A 74 3.95 0.18 7.72
CA LEU A 74 4.69 1.45 7.69
C LEU A 74 4.27 2.34 8.87
N PRO A 75 5.18 3.19 9.40
CA PRO A 75 4.80 4.21 10.37
C PRO A 75 3.64 5.08 9.85
N THR A 76 2.73 5.49 10.74
CA THR A 76 1.52 6.23 10.37
C THR A 76 1.88 7.53 9.65
N GLN A 77 2.89 8.25 10.15
CA GLN A 77 3.39 9.47 9.53
C GLN A 77 3.88 9.26 8.08
N THR A 78 4.54 8.13 7.80
CA THR A 78 5.01 7.81 6.44
C THR A 78 3.84 7.56 5.50
N LEU A 79 2.81 6.82 5.96
CA LEU A 79 1.59 6.60 5.17
C LEU A 79 0.86 7.92 4.90
N LEU A 80 0.73 8.79 5.91
CA LEU A 80 0.12 10.11 5.77
C LEU A 80 0.88 11.00 4.78
N GLU A 81 2.21 10.97 4.79
CA GLU A 81 3.03 11.72 3.83
C GLU A 81 2.79 11.23 2.39
N ILE A 82 2.74 9.90 2.19
CA ILE A 82 2.47 9.30 0.86
C ILE A 82 1.05 9.66 0.40
N ILE A 83 0.05 9.50 1.26
CA ILE A 83 -1.36 9.82 0.97
C ILE A 83 -1.53 11.29 0.63
N SER A 84 -0.91 12.18 1.42
CA SER A 84 -0.93 13.63 1.18
C SER A 84 -0.31 13.97 -0.17
N TYR A 85 0.84 13.38 -0.51
CA TYR A 85 1.49 13.61 -1.80
C TYR A 85 0.61 13.12 -2.96
N ILE A 86 0.01 11.93 -2.86
CA ILE A 86 -0.94 11.40 -3.85
C ILE A 86 -2.10 12.38 -4.07
N LYS A 87 -2.73 12.85 -2.99
CA LYS A 87 -3.87 13.79 -3.08
C LYS A 87 -3.47 15.14 -3.65
N SER A 88 -2.26 15.63 -3.35
CA SER A 88 -1.75 16.88 -3.93
C SER A 88 -1.58 16.81 -5.45
N LYS A 89 -1.22 15.64 -5.98
CA LYS A 89 -1.02 15.40 -7.42
C LYS A 89 -2.30 14.96 -8.12
N ASN A 90 -3.20 14.30 -7.39
CA ASN A 90 -4.43 13.70 -7.91
C ASN A 90 -5.60 14.04 -6.97
N PRO A 91 -6.09 15.29 -6.96
CA PRO A 91 -7.14 15.73 -6.03
C PRO A 91 -8.48 15.00 -6.22
N HIS A 92 -8.66 14.31 -7.35
CA HIS A 92 -9.86 13.55 -7.70
C HIS A 92 -9.87 12.11 -7.15
N ILE A 93 -8.82 11.67 -6.46
CA ILE A 93 -8.77 10.33 -5.86
C ILE A 93 -9.82 10.21 -4.76
N GLU A 94 -10.72 9.25 -4.94
CA GLU A 94 -11.84 8.97 -4.05
C GLU A 94 -11.45 8.00 -2.92
N ARG A 95 -10.52 7.06 -3.19
CA ARG A 95 -10.14 6.01 -2.23
C ARG A 95 -8.70 5.54 -2.41
N ILE A 96 -8.01 5.29 -1.31
CA ILE A 96 -6.73 4.59 -1.26
C ILE A 96 -6.92 3.23 -0.58
N GLY A 97 -6.34 2.18 -1.16
CA GLY A 97 -6.36 0.81 -0.66
C GLY A 97 -4.97 0.23 -0.45
N VAL A 98 -4.83 -0.68 0.51
CA VAL A 98 -3.56 -1.35 0.84
C VAL A 98 -3.76 -2.81 1.23
N TYR A 99 -2.69 -3.62 1.15
CA TYR A 99 -2.62 -4.86 1.92
C TYR A 99 -2.20 -4.57 3.37
N GLY A 100 -2.81 -5.28 4.32
CA GLY A 100 -2.43 -5.25 5.74
C GLY A 100 -2.66 -6.60 6.40
N ASN A 101 -1.64 -7.11 7.10
CA ASN A 101 -1.79 -8.32 7.91
C ASN A 101 -2.19 -8.02 9.35
N THR A 102 -2.52 -9.06 10.12
CA THR A 102 -2.94 -8.94 11.53
C THR A 102 -1.92 -8.21 12.40
N LYS A 103 -0.62 -8.44 12.18
CA LYS A 103 0.46 -7.78 12.94
C LYS A 103 0.51 -6.27 12.65
N ALA A 104 0.31 -5.86 11.39
CA ALA A 104 0.26 -4.46 11.02
C ALA A 104 -0.95 -3.75 11.64
N ILE A 105 -2.13 -4.39 11.60
CA ILE A 105 -3.37 -3.84 12.18
C ILE A 105 -3.22 -3.66 13.69
N LEU A 106 -2.75 -4.69 14.41
CA LEU A 106 -2.58 -4.64 15.88
C LEU A 106 -1.50 -3.66 16.35
N LYS A 107 -0.57 -3.27 15.47
CA LYS A 107 0.46 -2.27 15.77
C LYS A 107 -0.03 -0.83 15.71
N LYS A 108 -1.22 -0.59 15.15
CA LYS A 108 -1.80 0.74 15.03
C LYS A 108 -2.77 0.97 16.18
N SER A 109 -2.68 2.14 16.80
CA SER A 109 -3.72 2.57 17.72
C SER A 109 -5.02 2.87 16.95
N LEU A 110 -6.14 2.91 17.68
CA LEU A 110 -7.42 3.33 17.11
C LEU A 110 -7.32 4.75 16.50
N SER A 111 -6.63 5.68 17.18
CA SER A 111 -6.48 7.05 16.69
C SER A 111 -5.67 7.12 15.41
N GLU A 112 -4.61 6.31 15.28
CA GLU A 112 -3.82 6.23 14.04
C GLU A 112 -4.65 5.68 12.88
N LEU A 113 -5.49 4.66 13.13
CA LEU A 113 -6.38 4.12 12.10
C LEU A 113 -7.45 5.14 11.68
N GLN A 114 -8.01 5.89 12.63
CA GLN A 114 -8.95 6.98 12.34
C GLN A 114 -8.29 8.09 11.51
N GLU A 115 -7.06 8.46 11.83
CA GLU A 115 -6.30 9.47 11.09
C GLU A 115 -6.02 9.02 9.66
N LEU A 116 -5.58 7.77 9.46
CA LEU A 116 -5.39 7.19 8.13
C LEU A 116 -6.69 7.15 7.33
N ASN A 117 -7.80 6.79 7.98
CA ASN A 117 -9.11 6.77 7.33
C ASN A 117 -9.54 8.16 6.88
N ALA A 118 -9.42 9.17 7.75
CA ALA A 118 -9.71 10.57 7.43
C ALA A 118 -8.81 11.10 6.29
N ALA A 119 -7.55 10.66 6.25
CA ALA A 119 -6.62 11.01 5.18
C ALA A 119 -7.00 10.37 3.82
N GLY A 120 -7.83 9.31 3.80
CA GLY A 120 -8.35 8.67 2.58
C GLY A 120 -8.00 7.19 2.43
N LEU A 121 -7.39 6.56 3.43
CA LEU A 121 -7.23 5.10 3.48
C LEU A 121 -8.60 4.44 3.74
N GLY A 122 -9.27 4.06 2.66
CA GLY A 122 -10.65 3.57 2.71
C GLY A 122 -10.79 2.05 2.71
N ILE A 123 -9.73 1.31 2.37
CA ILE A 123 -9.77 -0.16 2.38
C ILE A 123 -8.41 -0.77 2.77
N VAL A 124 -8.47 -1.80 3.62
CA VAL A 124 -7.34 -2.66 3.96
C VAL A 124 -7.72 -4.09 3.59
N TYR A 125 -6.99 -4.69 2.67
CA TYR A 125 -7.16 -6.08 2.28
C TYR A 125 -6.35 -6.97 3.24
N GLN A 126 -7.05 -7.85 3.96
CA GLN A 126 -6.46 -8.80 4.90
C GLN A 126 -6.72 -10.23 4.45
N GLY A 127 -5.66 -11.03 4.33
CA GLY A 127 -5.78 -12.48 4.17
C GLY A 127 -6.02 -13.13 5.53
N ILE A 128 -7.26 -13.55 5.79
CA ILE A 128 -7.61 -14.35 6.99
C ILE A 128 -7.19 -15.81 6.79
N GLU A 129 -7.21 -16.29 5.55
CA GLU A 129 -6.83 -17.64 5.08
C GLU A 129 -7.72 -18.78 5.60
N SER A 130 -7.94 -18.89 6.90
CA SER A 130 -8.81 -19.89 7.56
C SER A 130 -9.26 -19.40 8.94
N GLY A 131 -10.36 -19.94 9.47
CA GLY A 131 -10.90 -19.61 10.80
C GLY A 131 -11.54 -20.83 11.46
#